data_AF-A0A5C5T908-F1
#
_entry.id   AF-A0A5C5T908-F1
#
_cell.length_a   1.000
_cell.length_b   1.000
_cell.length_c   1.000
_cell.angle_alpha   90.00
_cell.angle_beta   90.00
_cell.angle_gamma   90.00
#
_symmetry.space_group_name_H-M   'P 1'
#
loop_
_entity.id
_entity.type
_entity.pdbx_description
1 polymer ?
#
loop_
_entity_poly.entity_id
_entity_poly.type
_entity_poly.pdbx_seq_one_letter_code
_entity_poly.pdbx_strand_id
1 'polypeptide(L)'
;MNAPAYRLFGSELSPYSVKVRSYLRFKGIAHEWIPRGPATAAEFQKYAKLPLIPLLVTADGQGLQDSTPIIERLEAAHPEPSLHPDDPALRFLSALIEEYADEWGNKPMFHYRWFYDADCKSAAGRIATQLAGEGATPEQIAKAAEGVAQRMVPRLSFVGSHAGTRETIEGSLRRVLDTLEVHLGIRKYLFGDRPSLADFGLWGQLYECWTDPTPGKLITDLYPTTWRWIERMLDPKVEGGWDPWKSSHWGIERLLEAEVGGLFLPWSAANEAALAKGDAEFTVTLEGKPFTQQAQKYHARSLAEIRRKYAAAKDVPGLDEILTETGCKRWLEG
;
A
#
# COMPACT_ATOMS: atom_id res chain seq x y z
N MET A 1 -15.73 1.72 31.75
CA MET A 1 -15.47 1.27 30.38
C MET A 1 -14.06 0.70 30.37
N ASN A 2 -13.87 -0.57 30.01
CA ASN A 2 -12.53 -1.13 29.89
C ASN A 2 -11.81 -0.37 28.77
N ALA A 3 -10.57 0.06 29.00
CA ALA A 3 -9.78 0.73 27.98
C ALA A 3 -9.68 -0.16 26.71
N PRO A 4 -9.71 0.42 25.49
CA PRO A 4 -9.60 -0.36 24.27
C PRO A 4 -8.29 -1.17 24.27
N ALA A 5 -8.37 -2.42 23.82
CA ALA A 5 -7.25 -3.36 23.87
C ALA A 5 -6.09 -2.98 22.93
N TYR A 6 -6.34 -2.11 21.94
CA TYR A 6 -5.34 -1.64 21.00
C TYR A 6 -5.50 -0.15 20.74
N ARG A 7 -4.38 0.53 20.50
CA ARG A 7 -4.37 1.96 20.19
C ARG A 7 -3.51 2.20 18.97
N LEU A 8 -4.14 2.68 17.89
CA LEU A 8 -3.51 2.88 16.60
C LEU A 8 -3.22 4.36 16.40
N PHE A 9 -1.94 4.72 16.50
CA PHE A 9 -1.45 6.03 16.10
C PHE A 9 -1.32 6.08 14.59
N GLY A 10 -2.04 7.00 13.96
CA GLY A 10 -2.12 7.04 12.50
C GLY A 10 -2.58 8.39 11.95
N SER A 11 -2.80 8.41 10.65
CA SER A 11 -3.30 9.56 9.89
C SER A 11 -4.29 9.07 8.83
N GLU A 12 -5.35 9.84 8.57
CA GLU A 12 -6.28 9.58 7.46
C GLU A 12 -5.63 9.76 6.08
N LEU A 13 -4.42 10.32 6.08
CA LEU A 13 -3.64 10.72 4.91
C LEU A 13 -2.42 9.81 4.71
N SER A 14 -2.47 8.61 5.31
CA SER A 14 -1.41 7.62 5.29
C SER A 14 -1.99 6.27 4.85
N PRO A 15 -1.58 5.75 3.67
CA PRO A 15 -2.12 4.50 3.13
C PRO A 15 -1.92 3.34 4.11
N TYR A 16 -0.75 3.27 4.74
CA TYR A 16 -0.40 2.25 5.72
C TYR A 16 -1.22 2.34 7.01
N SER A 17 -1.58 3.57 7.44
CA SER A 17 -2.38 3.75 8.66
C SER A 17 -3.83 3.33 8.44
N VAL A 18 -4.43 3.74 7.32
CA VAL A 18 -5.80 3.34 6.99
C VAL A 18 -5.89 1.85 6.67
N LYS A 19 -4.86 1.26 6.04
CA LYS A 19 -4.70 -0.18 5.82
C LYS A 19 -4.82 -0.99 7.12
N VAL A 20 -4.01 -0.65 8.13
CA VAL A 20 -4.09 -1.32 9.46
C VAL A 20 -5.44 -1.10 10.12
N ARG A 21 -6.01 0.11 10.02
CA ARG A 21 -7.33 0.38 10.61
C ARG A 21 -8.44 -0.42 9.95
N SER A 22 -8.45 -0.50 8.63
CA SER A 22 -9.40 -1.33 7.87
C SER A 22 -9.28 -2.80 8.27
N TYR A 23 -8.05 -3.30 8.41
CA TYR A 23 -7.81 -4.66 8.90
C TYR A 23 -8.34 -4.88 10.33
N LEU A 24 -8.11 -3.94 11.26
CA LEU A 24 -8.65 -4.04 12.61
C LEU A 24 -10.19 -4.08 12.63
N ARG A 25 -10.84 -3.31 11.76
CA ARG A 25 -12.31 -3.33 11.57
C ARG A 25 -12.77 -4.68 11.02
N PHE A 26 -12.10 -5.21 10.00
CA PHE A 26 -12.36 -6.55 9.45
C PHE A 26 -12.30 -7.65 10.52
N LYS A 27 -11.28 -7.62 11.39
CA LYS A 27 -11.12 -8.57 12.49
C LYS A 27 -12.08 -8.35 13.66
N GLY A 28 -12.84 -7.26 13.66
CA GLY A 28 -13.65 -6.87 14.82
C GLY A 28 -12.81 -6.54 16.06
N ILE A 29 -11.53 -6.17 15.89
CA ILE A 29 -10.64 -5.85 17.00
C ILE A 29 -10.96 -4.43 17.48
N ALA A 30 -11.43 -4.32 18.72
CA ALA A 30 -11.68 -3.05 19.37
C ALA A 30 -10.38 -2.24 19.50
N HIS A 31 -10.36 -1.04 18.92
CA HIS A 31 -9.19 -0.18 18.90
C HIS A 31 -9.57 1.30 19.04
N GLU A 32 -8.66 2.07 19.62
CA GLU A 32 -8.68 3.53 19.60
C GLU A 32 -7.90 4.03 18.38
N TRP A 33 -8.48 4.96 17.62
CA TRP A 33 -7.74 5.70 16.60
C TRP A 33 -7.18 6.97 17.22
N ILE A 34 -5.86 7.10 17.22
CA ILE A 34 -5.15 8.24 17.79
C ILE A 34 -4.49 9.04 16.66
N PRO A 35 -5.03 10.21 16.28
CA PRO A 35 -4.43 11.04 15.25
C PRO A 35 -2.99 11.44 15.61
N ARG A 36 -2.05 11.26 14.67
CA ARG A 36 -0.66 11.67 14.84
C ARG A 36 -0.57 13.20 14.76
N GLY A 37 -0.14 13.82 15.86
CA GLY A 37 0.06 15.27 15.93
C GLY A 37 0.91 15.69 17.14
N PRO A 38 1.09 17.00 17.38
CA PRO A 38 1.84 17.51 18.53
C PRO A 38 1.29 17.04 19.88
N ALA A 39 -0.03 17.02 20.05
CA ALA A 39 -0.69 16.59 21.29
C ALA A 39 -0.41 15.13 21.65
N THR A 40 -0.20 14.26 20.65
CA THR A 40 0.04 12.82 20.83
C THR A 40 1.51 12.45 20.69
N ALA A 41 2.40 13.44 20.52
CA ALA A 41 3.82 13.20 20.20
C ALA A 41 4.60 12.53 21.33
N ALA A 42 4.42 12.98 22.58
CA ALA A 42 5.10 12.42 23.74
C ALA A 42 4.72 10.95 23.96
N GLU A 43 3.44 10.63 23.80
CA GLU A 43 3.00 9.24 23.90
C GLU A 43 3.51 8.38 22.74
N PHE A 44 3.41 8.89 21.51
CA PHE A 44 3.95 8.19 20.34
C PHE A 44 5.44 7.85 20.53
N GLN A 45 6.25 8.79 21.02
CA GLN A 45 7.69 8.60 21.26
C GLN A 45 8.00 7.55 22.34
N LYS A 46 7.07 7.28 23.27
CA LYS A 46 7.26 6.26 24.30
C LYS A 46 7.32 4.84 23.71
N TYR A 47 6.58 4.58 22.63
CA TYR A 47 6.42 3.24 22.07
C TYR A 47 7.04 3.07 20.67
N ALA A 48 7.18 4.17 19.92
CA ALA A 48 7.75 4.15 18.57
C ALA A 48 9.27 3.94 18.60
N LYS A 49 9.76 3.00 17.78
CA LYS A 49 11.19 2.83 17.50
C LYS A 49 11.67 3.82 16.43
N LEU A 50 10.79 4.13 15.47
CA LEU A 50 11.04 5.05 14.37
C LEU A 50 9.94 6.11 14.30
N PRO A 51 10.21 7.33 13.79
CA PRO A 51 9.21 8.39 13.67
C PRO A 51 8.25 8.17 12.48
N LEU A 52 7.69 6.97 12.35
CA LEU A 52 6.81 6.55 11.26
C LEU A 52 5.48 6.00 11.78
N ILE A 53 4.42 6.25 11.00
CA ILE A 53 3.09 5.71 11.21
C ILE A 53 2.81 4.62 10.16
N PRO A 54 1.98 3.61 10.44
CA PRO A 54 1.25 3.40 11.70
C PRO A 54 2.14 2.94 12.86
N LEU A 55 1.68 3.22 14.09
CA LEU A 55 2.15 2.59 15.31
C LEU A 55 0.94 2.00 16.05
N LEU A 56 0.94 0.70 16.27
CA LEU A 56 -0.06 0.02 17.08
C LEU A 56 0.52 -0.26 18.46
N VAL A 57 -0.15 0.20 19.52
CA VAL A 57 0.18 -0.12 20.91
C VAL A 57 -0.81 -1.16 21.42
N THR A 58 -0.30 -2.30 21.85
CA THR A 58 -1.09 -3.40 22.41
C THR A 58 -1.50 -3.13 23.87
N ALA A 59 -2.44 -3.92 24.39
CA ALA A 59 -2.93 -3.80 25.78
C ALA A 59 -1.82 -3.97 26.84
N ASP A 60 -0.80 -4.78 26.55
CA ASP A 60 0.38 -5.00 27.41
C ASP A 60 1.49 -3.95 27.19
N GLY A 61 1.24 -2.92 26.37
CA GLY A 61 2.14 -1.78 26.18
C GLY A 61 3.27 -2.01 25.18
N GLN A 62 3.17 -3.05 24.32
CA GLN A 62 4.11 -3.27 23.23
C GLN A 62 3.79 -2.36 22.03
N GLY A 63 4.80 -1.68 21.50
CA GLY A 63 4.71 -0.91 20.25
C GLY A 63 5.07 -1.77 19.04
N LEU A 64 4.15 -1.86 18.08
CA LEU A 64 4.33 -2.50 16.77
C LEU A 64 4.31 -1.42 15.68
N GLN A 65 5.23 -1.50 14.72
CA GLN A 65 5.36 -0.56 13.60
C GLN A 65 5.48 -1.32 12.30
N ASP A 66 5.23 -0.61 11.20
CA ASP A 66 5.13 -1.16 9.84
C ASP A 66 3.82 -1.94 9.63
N SER A 67 3.05 -1.58 8.60
CA SER A 67 1.69 -2.10 8.41
C SER A 67 1.66 -3.61 8.22
N THR A 68 2.61 -4.17 7.46
CA THR A 68 2.62 -5.60 7.14
C THR A 68 3.00 -6.43 8.37
N PRO A 69 4.10 -6.12 9.11
CA PRO A 69 4.40 -6.80 10.37
C PRO A 69 3.32 -6.64 11.44
N ILE A 70 2.64 -5.48 11.51
CA ILE A 70 1.49 -5.30 12.41
C ILE A 70 0.38 -6.31 12.05
N ILE A 71 -0.02 -6.35 10.78
CA ILE A 71 -1.09 -7.22 10.29
C ILE A 71 -0.71 -8.69 10.50
N GLU A 72 0.49 -9.12 10.12
CA GLU A 72 0.94 -10.52 10.29
C GLU A 72 0.97 -10.94 11.76
N ARG A 73 1.42 -10.05 12.67
CA ARG A 73 1.44 -10.33 14.11
C ARG A 73 0.03 -10.48 14.68
N LEU A 74 -0.90 -9.64 14.24
CA LEU A 74 -2.30 -9.72 14.66
C LEU A 74 -2.99 -10.93 14.04
N GLU A 75 -2.68 -11.28 12.79
CA GLU A 75 -3.26 -12.43 12.09
C GLU A 75 -2.91 -13.73 12.81
N ALA A 76 -1.66 -13.87 13.27
CA ALA A 76 -1.23 -15.00 14.07
C ALA A 76 -1.92 -15.06 15.45
N ALA A 77 -2.24 -13.91 16.04
CA ALA A 77 -2.90 -13.81 17.35
C ALA A 77 -4.43 -13.96 17.27
N HIS A 78 -5.03 -13.57 16.14
CA HIS A 78 -6.48 -13.55 15.87
C HIS A 78 -6.75 -14.22 14.52
N PRO A 79 -6.65 -15.55 14.43
CA PRO A 79 -6.68 -16.27 13.16
C PRO A 79 -8.02 -16.16 12.41
N GLU A 80 -9.12 -15.85 13.11
CA GLU A 80 -10.45 -15.74 12.51
C GLU A 80 -11.02 -14.31 12.60
N PRO A 81 -11.71 -13.82 11.55
CA PRO A 81 -11.81 -14.42 10.21
C PRO A 81 -10.47 -14.36 9.46
N SER A 82 -10.02 -15.46 8.84
CA SER A 82 -8.73 -15.49 8.13
C SER A 82 -8.61 -14.45 7.00
N LEU A 83 -7.45 -13.78 6.95
CA LEU A 83 -6.96 -12.90 5.88
C LEU A 83 -6.41 -13.67 4.67
N HIS A 84 -6.04 -14.93 4.87
CA HIS A 84 -5.31 -15.71 3.89
C HIS A 84 -6.23 -16.62 3.10
N PRO A 85 -6.12 -16.63 1.76
CA PRO A 85 -6.69 -17.70 0.94
C PRO A 85 -6.30 -19.09 1.48
N ASP A 86 -7.25 -20.02 1.40
CA ASP A 86 -7.06 -21.41 1.83
C ASP A 86 -6.03 -22.11 0.93
N ASP A 87 -6.08 -21.81 -0.38
CA ASP A 87 -5.12 -22.30 -1.36
C ASP A 87 -3.73 -21.64 -1.14
N PRO A 88 -2.66 -22.43 -0.95
CA PRO A 88 -1.33 -21.89 -0.69
C PRO A 88 -0.74 -21.06 -1.84
N ALA A 89 -1.11 -21.35 -3.11
CA ALA A 89 -0.64 -20.57 -4.25
C ALA A 89 -1.29 -19.19 -4.22
N LEU A 90 -2.63 -19.14 -4.07
CA LEU A 90 -3.35 -17.88 -3.93
C LEU A 90 -2.88 -17.07 -2.71
N ARG A 91 -2.52 -17.74 -1.62
CA ARG A 91 -1.93 -17.07 -0.44
C ARG A 91 -0.61 -16.39 -0.76
N PHE A 92 0.28 -17.04 -1.50
CA PHE A 92 1.53 -16.41 -1.94
C PHE A 92 1.26 -15.26 -2.91
N LEU A 93 0.37 -15.44 -3.89
CA LEU A 93 0.01 -14.36 -4.83
C LEU A 93 -0.59 -13.15 -4.09
N SER A 94 -1.38 -13.39 -3.05
CA SER A 94 -1.93 -12.33 -2.20
C SER A 94 -0.83 -11.53 -1.49
N ALA A 95 0.18 -12.22 -0.94
CA ALA A 95 1.35 -11.57 -0.34
C ALA A 95 2.20 -10.81 -1.37
N LEU A 96 2.38 -11.37 -2.58
CA LEU A 96 3.15 -10.72 -3.65
C LEU A 96 2.48 -9.43 -4.14
N ILE A 97 1.15 -9.43 -4.30
CA ILE A 97 0.40 -8.22 -4.68
C ILE A 97 0.44 -7.17 -3.56
N GLU A 98 0.39 -7.59 -2.30
CA GLU A 98 0.49 -6.65 -1.19
C GLU A 98 1.88 -6.01 -1.10
N GLU A 99 2.95 -6.77 -1.29
CA GLU A 99 4.32 -6.24 -1.37
C GLU A 99 4.46 -5.25 -2.56
N TYR A 100 3.93 -5.63 -3.73
CA TYR A 100 3.85 -4.72 -4.88
C TYR A 100 3.13 -3.41 -4.53
N ALA A 101 2.00 -3.48 -3.82
CA ALA A 101 1.19 -2.32 -3.51
C ALA A 101 1.92 -1.37 -2.56
N ASP A 102 2.56 -1.89 -1.51
CA ASP A 102 3.27 -1.07 -0.52
C ASP A 102 4.52 -0.41 -1.14
N GLU A 103 5.22 -1.09 -2.05
CA GLU A 103 6.45 -0.55 -2.64
C GLU A 103 6.21 0.27 -3.91
N TRP A 104 5.57 -0.34 -4.92
CA TRP A 104 5.34 0.29 -6.22
C TRP A 104 4.01 1.03 -6.26
N GLY A 105 2.94 0.45 -5.71
CA GLY A 105 1.61 1.10 -5.66
C GLY A 105 1.58 2.41 -4.88
N ASN A 106 2.53 2.63 -3.97
CA ASN A 106 2.74 3.92 -3.31
C ASN A 106 3.24 5.03 -4.26
N LYS A 107 3.88 4.69 -5.38
CA LYS A 107 4.45 5.68 -6.31
C LYS A 107 3.39 6.53 -6.99
N PRO A 108 2.32 5.97 -7.60
CA PRO A 108 1.26 6.79 -8.17
C PRO A 108 0.55 7.68 -7.15
N MET A 109 0.25 7.15 -5.96
CA MET A 109 -0.36 7.94 -4.87
C MET A 109 0.52 9.15 -4.53
N PHE A 110 1.79 8.91 -4.23
CA PHE A 110 2.70 9.97 -3.85
C PHE A 110 2.97 10.95 -5.00
N HIS A 111 3.02 10.45 -6.24
CA HIS A 111 3.12 11.26 -7.45
C HIS A 111 1.95 12.24 -7.56
N TYR A 112 0.71 11.75 -7.66
CA TYR A 112 -0.45 12.64 -7.84
C TYR A 112 -0.55 13.65 -6.70
N ARG A 113 -0.36 13.20 -5.46
CA ARG A 113 -0.49 14.04 -4.26
C ARG A 113 0.43 15.27 -4.24
N TRP A 114 1.65 15.13 -4.75
CA TRP A 114 2.68 16.17 -4.60
C TRP A 114 3.17 16.76 -5.91
N PHE A 115 2.81 16.18 -7.06
CA PHE A 115 3.22 16.66 -8.38
C PHE A 115 2.28 17.75 -8.93
N TYR A 116 0.97 17.60 -8.74
CA TYR A 116 -0.01 18.56 -9.22
C TYR A 116 -0.37 19.60 -8.15
N ASP A 117 -0.53 20.86 -8.56
CA ASP A 117 -0.74 21.99 -7.65
C ASP A 117 -2.03 21.85 -6.82
N ALA A 118 -3.13 21.45 -7.44
CA ALA A 118 -4.42 21.27 -6.76
C ALA A 118 -4.34 20.18 -5.68
N ASP A 119 -3.70 19.07 -6.01
CA ASP A 119 -3.50 17.93 -5.12
C ASP A 119 -2.56 18.27 -3.96
N CYS A 120 -1.45 18.93 -4.26
CA CYS A 120 -0.49 19.40 -3.27
C CYS A 120 -1.15 20.35 -2.27
N LYS A 121 -1.94 21.32 -2.74
CA LYS A 121 -2.70 22.25 -1.88
C LYS A 121 -3.71 21.50 -1.00
N SER A 122 -4.48 20.58 -1.58
CA SER A 122 -5.46 19.78 -0.85
C SER A 122 -4.81 18.92 0.25
N ALA A 123 -3.77 18.16 -0.10
CA ALA A 123 -3.08 17.28 0.83
C ALA A 123 -2.33 18.06 1.91
N ALA A 124 -1.61 19.13 1.53
CA ALA A 124 -0.93 19.98 2.49
C ALA A 124 -1.90 20.62 3.49
N GLY A 125 -3.05 21.11 3.01
CA GLY A 125 -4.12 21.64 3.85
C GLY A 125 -4.67 20.62 4.84
N ARG A 126 -5.03 19.42 4.38
CA ARG A 126 -5.53 18.34 5.26
C ARG A 126 -4.50 17.91 6.31
N ILE A 127 -3.22 17.76 5.92
CA ILE A 127 -2.14 17.44 6.86
C ILE A 127 -1.95 18.57 7.88
N ALA A 128 -1.94 19.83 7.42
CA ALA A 128 -1.79 20.98 8.29
C ALA A 128 -2.92 21.08 9.31
N THR A 129 -4.17 20.86 8.90
CA THR A 129 -5.33 20.82 9.80
C THR A 129 -5.17 19.74 10.87
N GLN A 130 -4.75 18.53 10.50
CA GLN A 130 -4.51 17.46 11.48
C GLN A 130 -3.39 17.81 12.47
N LEU A 131 -2.32 18.46 12.00
CA LEU A 131 -1.18 18.84 12.84
C LEU A 131 -1.46 20.05 13.74
N ALA A 132 -2.28 20.99 13.29
CA ALA A 132 -2.56 22.22 14.02
C ALA A 132 -3.46 21.97 15.26
N GLY A 133 -4.30 20.93 15.21
CA GLY A 133 -5.20 20.57 16.30
C GLY A 133 -6.38 21.53 16.46
N GLU A 134 -7.15 21.34 17.53
CA GLU A 134 -8.34 22.15 17.82
C GLU A 134 -7.97 23.61 18.13
N GLY A 135 -8.74 24.56 17.58
CA GLY A 135 -8.59 25.99 17.86
C GLY A 135 -7.60 26.74 16.96
N ALA A 136 -6.96 26.08 16.00
CA ALA A 136 -6.09 26.75 15.03
C ALA A 136 -6.88 27.68 14.08
N THR A 137 -6.36 28.88 13.81
CA THR A 137 -6.98 29.82 12.87
C THR A 137 -6.73 29.40 11.42
N PRO A 138 -7.58 29.82 10.46
CA PRO A 138 -7.36 29.56 9.04
C PRO A 138 -5.97 30.00 8.55
N GLU A 139 -5.43 31.12 9.05
CA GLU A 139 -4.11 31.63 8.68
C GLU A 139 -2.98 30.73 9.22
N GLN A 140 -3.14 30.19 10.43
CA GLN A 140 -2.18 29.24 11.00
C GLN A 140 -2.15 27.94 10.20
N ILE A 141 -3.32 27.43 9.80
CA ILE A 141 -3.45 26.24 8.96
C ILE A 141 -2.82 26.49 7.58
N ALA A 142 -3.09 27.63 6.95
CA ALA A 142 -2.50 27.98 5.66
C ALA A 142 -0.97 28.04 5.71
N LYS A 143 -0.40 28.70 6.73
CA LYS A 143 1.05 28.76 6.94
C LYS A 143 1.66 27.37 7.20
N ALA A 144 0.98 26.53 7.98
CA ALA A 144 1.42 25.16 8.20
C ALA A 144 1.36 24.32 6.92
N ALA A 145 0.35 24.53 6.07
CA ALA A 145 0.23 23.86 4.77
C ALA A 145 1.39 24.21 3.83
N GLU A 146 1.79 25.49 3.76
CA GLU A 146 2.98 25.91 3.01
C GLU A 146 4.23 25.15 3.48
N GLY A 147 4.45 25.05 4.80
CA GLY A 147 5.56 24.29 5.37
C GLY A 147 5.49 22.78 5.07
N VAL A 148 4.29 22.20 5.05
CA VAL A 148 4.09 20.80 4.64
C VAL A 148 4.48 20.62 3.18
N ALA A 149 3.98 21.46 2.27
CA ALA A 149 4.28 21.37 0.84
C ALA A 149 5.78 21.53 0.58
N GLN A 150 6.43 22.54 1.18
CA GLN A 150 7.88 22.78 1.08
C GLN A 150 8.71 21.55 1.50
N ARG A 151 8.24 20.79 2.50
CA ARG A 151 8.92 19.58 2.98
C ARG A 151 8.62 18.35 2.13
N MET A 152 7.42 18.23 1.58
CA MET A 152 6.93 17.02 0.94
C MET A 152 7.22 16.97 -0.56
N VAL A 153 7.09 18.09 -1.28
CA VAL A 153 7.34 18.14 -2.74
C VAL A 153 8.74 17.63 -3.12
N PRO A 154 9.84 18.01 -2.43
CA PRO A 154 11.17 17.48 -2.77
C PRO A 154 11.30 15.95 -2.63
N ARG A 155 10.44 15.32 -1.82
CA ARG A 155 10.43 13.86 -1.61
C ARG A 155 9.86 13.07 -2.78
N LEU A 156 9.33 13.73 -3.82
CA LEU A 156 8.99 13.08 -5.08
C LEU A 156 10.18 12.30 -5.66
N SER A 157 11.41 12.79 -5.42
CA SER A 157 12.66 12.09 -5.76
C SER A 157 12.78 10.70 -5.12
N PHE A 158 12.26 10.49 -3.91
CA PHE A 158 12.32 9.20 -3.22
C PHE A 158 11.41 8.13 -3.85
N VAL A 159 10.35 8.53 -4.54
CA VAL A 159 9.49 7.60 -5.28
C VAL A 159 9.85 7.53 -6.76
N GLY A 160 10.91 8.22 -7.18
CA GLY A 160 11.35 8.29 -8.57
C GLY A 160 10.42 9.14 -9.44
N SER A 161 9.63 10.04 -8.85
CA SER A 161 8.67 10.87 -9.58
C SER A 161 9.31 12.16 -10.08
N HIS A 162 9.40 12.30 -11.40
CA HIS A 162 9.78 13.53 -12.10
C HIS A 162 9.18 13.51 -13.52
N ALA A 163 9.43 14.55 -14.31
CA ALA A 163 8.84 14.67 -15.66
C ALA A 163 9.15 13.46 -16.57
N GLY A 164 10.31 12.80 -16.40
CA GLY A 164 10.73 11.67 -17.23
C GLY A 164 10.08 10.32 -16.87
N THR A 165 9.60 10.16 -15.63
CA THR A 165 8.97 8.93 -15.13
C THR A 165 7.46 9.04 -14.98
N ARG A 166 6.92 10.26 -15.13
CA ARG A 166 5.49 10.57 -15.02
C ARG A 166 4.62 9.58 -15.81
N GLU A 167 4.90 9.39 -17.09
CA GLU A 167 4.08 8.52 -17.94
C GLU A 167 4.07 7.05 -17.48
N THR A 168 5.19 6.55 -16.95
CA THR A 168 5.27 5.19 -16.40
C THR A 168 4.46 5.07 -15.11
N ILE A 169 4.55 6.07 -14.22
CA ILE A 169 3.83 6.08 -12.94
C ILE A 169 2.32 6.22 -13.14
N GLU A 170 1.89 7.18 -13.96
CA GLU A 170 0.46 7.38 -14.25
C GLU A 170 -0.12 6.22 -15.08
N GLY A 171 0.66 5.68 -16.02
CA GLY A 171 0.29 4.48 -16.79
C GLY A 171 0.07 3.25 -15.90
N SER A 172 0.92 3.08 -14.88
CA SER A 172 0.77 2.02 -13.87
C SER A 172 -0.55 2.15 -13.11
N LEU A 173 -0.89 3.33 -12.59
CA LEU A 173 -2.20 3.54 -11.94
C LEU A 173 -3.36 3.23 -12.89
N ARG A 174 -3.28 3.72 -14.13
CA ARG A 174 -4.32 3.50 -15.15
C ARG A 174 -4.55 2.00 -15.39
N ARG A 175 -3.48 1.22 -15.55
CA ARG A 175 -3.59 -0.23 -15.78
C ARG A 175 -4.15 -0.97 -14.57
N VAL A 176 -3.77 -0.56 -13.35
CA VAL A 176 -4.37 -1.11 -12.11
C VAL A 176 -5.87 -0.83 -12.11
N LEU A 177 -6.30 0.42 -12.32
CA LEU A 177 -7.72 0.79 -12.31
C LEU A 177 -8.51 0.09 -13.42
N ASP A 178 -7.99 0.05 -14.65
CA ASP A 178 -8.61 -0.67 -15.78
C ASP A 178 -8.76 -2.16 -15.48
N THR A 179 -7.79 -2.76 -14.76
CA THR A 179 -7.87 -4.15 -14.35
C THR A 179 -8.89 -4.33 -13.24
N LEU A 180 -8.82 -3.56 -12.16
CA LEU A 180 -9.75 -3.69 -11.04
C LEU A 180 -11.21 -3.48 -11.44
N GLU A 181 -11.48 -2.55 -12.37
CA GLU A 181 -12.84 -2.27 -12.84
C GLU A 181 -13.52 -3.49 -13.45
N VAL A 182 -12.77 -4.29 -14.21
CA VAL A 182 -13.26 -5.54 -14.79
C VAL A 182 -13.27 -6.66 -13.74
N HIS A 183 -12.22 -6.77 -12.92
CA HIS A 183 -12.07 -7.86 -11.94
C HIS A 183 -13.18 -7.86 -10.91
N LEU A 184 -13.45 -6.68 -10.36
CA LEU A 184 -14.43 -6.45 -9.30
C LEU A 184 -15.84 -6.33 -9.87
N GLY A 185 -16.02 -6.39 -11.19
CA GLY A 185 -17.33 -6.44 -11.84
C GLY A 185 -18.11 -7.72 -11.50
N ILE A 186 -17.40 -8.80 -11.19
CA ILE A 186 -17.97 -10.11 -10.84
C ILE A 186 -17.48 -10.65 -9.49
N ARG A 187 -16.67 -9.88 -8.76
CA ARG A 187 -16.09 -10.24 -7.45
C ARG A 187 -16.25 -9.12 -6.46
N LYS A 188 -16.39 -9.46 -5.18
CA LYS A 188 -16.42 -8.43 -4.12
C LYS A 188 -15.02 -7.99 -3.69
N TYR A 189 -14.04 -8.87 -3.80
CA TYR A 189 -12.63 -8.67 -3.42
C TYR A 189 -11.69 -9.39 -4.39
N LEU A 190 -10.38 -9.20 -4.26
CA LEU A 190 -9.40 -9.72 -5.23
C LEU A 190 -9.42 -11.25 -5.38
N PHE A 191 -9.67 -11.99 -4.30
CA PHE A 191 -9.64 -13.46 -4.32
C PHE A 191 -11.01 -14.08 -3.94
N GLY A 192 -12.11 -13.40 -4.26
CA GLY A 192 -13.47 -13.92 -4.09
C GLY A 192 -14.38 -12.98 -3.29
N ASP A 193 -15.14 -13.53 -2.36
CA ASP A 193 -16.19 -12.81 -1.62
C ASP A 193 -15.78 -12.39 -0.19
N ARG A 194 -14.47 -12.33 0.07
CA ARG A 194 -13.89 -11.83 1.32
C ARG A 194 -12.53 -11.17 1.09
N PRO A 195 -12.12 -10.19 1.91
CA PRO A 195 -10.88 -9.45 1.71
C PRO A 195 -9.65 -10.31 2.05
N SER A 196 -8.61 -10.19 1.23
CA SER A 196 -7.30 -10.80 1.41
C SER A 196 -6.22 -9.77 1.77
N LEU A 197 -5.00 -10.21 2.09
CA LEU A 197 -3.86 -9.31 2.32
C LEU A 197 -3.62 -8.36 1.13
N ALA A 198 -3.72 -8.88 -0.10
CA ALA A 198 -3.66 -8.08 -1.32
C ALA A 198 -4.71 -6.96 -1.37
N ASP A 199 -5.94 -7.23 -0.91
CA ASP A 199 -6.98 -6.21 -0.88
C ASP A 199 -6.57 -5.05 0.03
N PHE A 200 -6.08 -5.33 1.24
CA PHE A 200 -5.67 -4.29 2.18
C PHE A 200 -4.46 -3.49 1.68
N GLY A 201 -3.48 -4.14 1.08
CA GLY A 201 -2.31 -3.47 0.48
C GLY A 201 -2.71 -2.53 -0.64
N LEU A 202 -3.38 -3.06 -1.67
CA LEU A 202 -3.77 -2.29 -2.85
C LEU A 202 -4.78 -1.19 -2.51
N TRP A 203 -5.73 -1.51 -1.63
CA TRP A 203 -6.76 -0.56 -1.21
C TRP A 203 -6.17 0.65 -0.50
N GLY A 204 -5.19 0.47 0.39
CA GLY A 204 -4.60 1.60 1.12
C GLY A 204 -4.08 2.68 0.18
N GLN A 205 -3.41 2.28 -0.92
CA GLN A 205 -2.89 3.21 -1.92
C GLN A 205 -3.99 3.84 -2.77
N LEU A 206 -4.95 3.05 -3.23
CA LEU A 206 -6.04 3.55 -4.08
C LEU A 206 -7.06 4.41 -3.33
N TYR A 207 -7.30 4.13 -2.05
CA TYR A 207 -8.08 4.99 -1.16
C TYR A 207 -7.44 6.38 -1.07
N GLU A 208 -6.14 6.44 -0.82
CA GLU A 208 -5.40 7.69 -0.71
C GLU A 208 -5.39 8.47 -2.03
N CYS A 209 -5.17 7.78 -3.16
CA CYS A 209 -5.39 8.35 -4.50
C CYS A 209 -6.81 8.93 -4.62
N TRP A 210 -7.84 8.17 -4.26
CA TRP A 210 -9.22 8.62 -4.39
C TRP A 210 -9.53 9.87 -3.55
N THR A 211 -8.85 10.06 -2.41
CA THR A 211 -9.02 11.27 -1.59
C THR A 211 -8.36 12.54 -2.17
N ASP A 212 -7.48 12.41 -3.15
CA ASP A 212 -6.79 13.52 -3.78
C ASP A 212 -7.57 14.04 -5.02
N PRO A 213 -7.66 15.36 -5.25
CA PRO A 213 -8.53 15.95 -6.29
C PRO A 213 -8.44 15.34 -7.69
N THR A 214 -7.23 15.19 -8.24
CA THR A 214 -7.00 14.75 -9.62
C THR A 214 -7.28 13.26 -9.80
N PRO A 215 -6.60 12.34 -9.09
CA PRO A 215 -6.91 10.91 -9.16
C PRO A 215 -8.30 10.57 -8.59
N GLY A 216 -8.82 11.32 -7.63
CA GLY A 216 -10.17 11.16 -7.10
C GLY A 216 -11.24 11.42 -8.15
N LYS A 217 -11.09 12.48 -8.94
CA LYS A 217 -11.96 12.74 -10.10
C LYS A 217 -11.85 11.62 -11.15
N LEU A 218 -10.62 11.18 -11.47
CA LEU A 218 -10.40 10.07 -12.40
C LEU A 218 -11.13 8.79 -11.97
N ILE A 219 -10.96 8.39 -10.70
CA ILE A 219 -11.57 7.20 -10.11
C ILE A 219 -13.10 7.31 -10.13
N THR A 220 -13.63 8.44 -9.67
CA THR A 220 -15.09 8.65 -9.55
C THR A 220 -15.79 8.68 -10.91
N ASP A 221 -15.17 9.32 -11.91
CA ASP A 221 -15.79 9.50 -13.23
C ASP A 221 -15.71 8.24 -14.10
N LEU A 222 -14.60 7.48 -14.01
CA LEU A 222 -14.31 6.41 -14.98
C LEU A 222 -14.33 5.00 -14.39
N TYR A 223 -14.27 4.84 -13.06
CA TYR A 223 -14.06 3.55 -12.40
C TYR A 223 -15.08 3.28 -11.28
N PRO A 224 -16.39 3.26 -11.59
CA PRO A 224 -17.44 3.13 -10.58
C PRO A 224 -17.37 1.81 -9.82
N THR A 225 -16.93 0.71 -10.45
CA THR A 225 -16.83 -0.58 -9.76
C THR A 225 -15.67 -0.59 -8.78
N THR A 226 -14.51 -0.08 -9.22
CA THR A 226 -13.34 0.07 -8.37
C THR A 226 -13.64 1.02 -7.21
N TRP A 227 -14.34 2.13 -7.46
CA TRP A 227 -14.75 3.07 -6.43
C TRP A 227 -15.64 2.41 -5.36
N ARG A 228 -16.65 1.62 -5.76
CA ARG A 228 -17.48 0.87 -4.78
C ARG A 228 -16.65 -0.10 -3.92
N TRP A 229 -15.59 -0.70 -4.48
CA TRP A 229 -14.68 -1.53 -3.70
C TRP A 229 -13.81 -0.69 -2.75
N ILE A 230 -13.35 0.50 -3.17
CA ILE A 230 -12.67 1.46 -2.29
C ILE A 230 -13.56 1.82 -1.09
N GLU A 231 -14.84 2.08 -1.33
CA GLU A 231 -15.80 2.35 -0.25
C GLU A 231 -16.04 1.13 0.64
N ARG A 232 -16.23 -0.06 0.05
CA ARG A 232 -16.42 -1.33 0.79
C ARG A 232 -15.29 -1.59 1.77
N MET A 233 -14.05 -1.35 1.34
CA MET A 233 -12.86 -1.61 2.13
C MET A 233 -12.64 -0.61 3.31
N LEU A 234 -13.52 0.38 3.51
CA LEU A 234 -13.54 1.16 4.77
C LEU A 234 -14.05 0.34 5.97
N ASP A 235 -14.92 -0.64 5.72
CA ASP A 235 -15.49 -1.58 6.70
C ASP A 235 -15.72 -2.95 6.04
N PRO A 236 -14.65 -3.66 5.62
CA PRO A 236 -14.78 -4.86 4.82
C PRO A 236 -15.23 -6.07 5.64
N LYS A 237 -15.94 -6.98 5.00
CA LYS A 237 -16.64 -8.11 5.64
C LYS A 237 -16.43 -9.40 4.88
N VAL A 238 -16.55 -10.52 5.59
CA VAL A 238 -16.69 -11.83 4.95
C VAL A 238 -18.11 -11.92 4.39
N GLU A 239 -18.24 -11.94 3.07
CA GLU A 239 -19.53 -12.05 2.39
C GLU A 239 -19.69 -13.37 1.61
N GLY A 240 -18.66 -14.23 1.63
CA GLY A 240 -18.63 -15.53 0.99
C GLY A 240 -17.25 -16.18 1.10
N GLY A 241 -16.98 -17.14 0.22
CA GLY A 241 -15.75 -17.93 0.21
C GLY A 241 -14.61 -17.31 -0.60
N TRP A 242 -13.46 -17.98 -0.57
CA TRP A 242 -12.36 -17.73 -1.49
C TRP A 242 -12.66 -18.32 -2.86
N ASP A 243 -12.11 -17.71 -3.91
CA ASP A 243 -12.06 -18.30 -5.24
C ASP A 243 -11.23 -19.59 -5.22
N PRO A 244 -11.71 -20.69 -5.82
CA PRO A 244 -10.90 -21.89 -6.00
C PRO A 244 -9.74 -21.63 -6.95
N TRP A 245 -8.59 -22.30 -6.78
CA TRP A 245 -7.47 -22.21 -7.72
C TRP A 245 -7.87 -22.41 -9.20
N LYS A 246 -8.85 -23.28 -9.47
CA LYS A 246 -9.33 -23.60 -10.83
C LYS A 246 -10.23 -22.53 -11.48
N SER A 247 -10.62 -21.47 -10.76
CA SER A 247 -11.37 -20.37 -11.38
C SER A 247 -10.49 -19.56 -12.33
N SER A 248 -11.09 -18.69 -13.16
CA SER A 248 -10.32 -17.72 -13.92
C SER A 248 -9.70 -16.67 -12.99
N HIS A 249 -8.38 -16.50 -13.04
CA HIS A 249 -7.65 -15.49 -12.27
C HIS A 249 -7.13 -14.35 -13.15
N TRP A 250 -7.79 -14.10 -14.29
CA TRP A 250 -7.35 -13.16 -15.34
C TRP A 250 -6.86 -11.80 -14.80
N GLY A 251 -7.46 -11.29 -13.72
CA GLY A 251 -7.16 -9.96 -13.18
C GLY A 251 -5.94 -9.97 -12.30
N ILE A 252 -5.80 -11.06 -11.55
CA ILE A 252 -4.59 -11.37 -10.79
C ILE A 252 -3.44 -11.61 -11.77
N GLU A 253 -3.63 -12.44 -12.80
CA GLU A 253 -2.65 -12.68 -13.86
C GLU A 253 -2.23 -11.37 -14.55
N ARG A 254 -3.19 -10.50 -14.92
CA ARG A 254 -2.91 -9.21 -15.54
C ARG A 254 -2.15 -8.25 -14.61
N LEU A 255 -2.49 -8.19 -13.33
CA LEU A 255 -1.74 -7.42 -12.33
C LEU A 255 -0.31 -7.99 -12.19
N LEU A 256 -0.18 -9.31 -12.10
CA LEU A 256 1.11 -9.96 -11.99
C LEU A 256 1.99 -9.69 -13.21
N GLU A 257 1.46 -9.84 -14.42
CA GLU A 257 2.22 -9.64 -15.65
C GLU A 257 2.61 -8.16 -15.84
N ALA A 258 1.62 -7.27 -15.85
CA ALA A 258 1.85 -5.88 -16.23
C ALA A 258 2.54 -5.06 -15.13
N GLU A 259 2.19 -5.31 -13.88
CA GLU A 259 2.60 -4.45 -12.77
C GLU A 259 3.69 -5.11 -11.91
N VAL A 260 3.50 -6.36 -11.49
CA VAL A 260 4.46 -7.03 -10.61
C VAL A 260 5.73 -7.44 -11.37
N GLY A 261 5.59 -8.25 -12.43
CA GLY A 261 6.69 -8.74 -13.25
C GLY A 261 7.22 -7.72 -14.26
N GLY A 262 6.35 -6.81 -14.72
CA GLY A 262 6.67 -5.76 -15.68
C GLY A 262 7.32 -4.50 -15.09
N LEU A 263 7.02 -4.15 -13.83
CA LEU A 263 7.49 -2.91 -13.21
C LEU A 263 8.19 -3.17 -11.87
N PHE A 264 7.47 -3.67 -10.88
CA PHE A 264 7.92 -3.70 -9.49
C PHE A 264 9.13 -4.60 -9.29
N LEU A 265 9.10 -5.85 -9.70
CA LEU A 265 10.19 -6.79 -9.49
C LEU A 265 11.48 -6.39 -10.26
N PRO A 266 11.43 -6.00 -11.55
CA PRO A 266 12.60 -5.44 -12.25
C PRO A 266 13.17 -4.19 -11.55
N TRP A 267 12.31 -3.26 -11.12
CA TRP A 267 12.74 -2.05 -10.41
C TRP A 267 13.38 -2.38 -9.07
N SER A 268 12.80 -3.30 -8.30
CA SER A 268 13.29 -3.68 -6.99
C SER A 268 14.64 -4.41 -7.09
N ALA A 269 14.80 -5.29 -8.08
CA ALA A 269 16.07 -5.93 -8.37
C ALA A 269 17.16 -4.93 -8.82
N ALA A 270 16.80 -3.92 -9.61
CA ALA A 270 17.73 -2.86 -10.01
C ALA A 270 18.17 -2.00 -8.79
N ASN A 271 17.25 -1.71 -7.87
CA ASN A 271 17.55 -1.06 -6.60
C ASN A 271 18.54 -1.87 -5.76
N GLU A 272 18.28 -3.17 -5.58
CA GLU A 272 19.17 -4.08 -4.85
C GLU A 272 20.58 -4.12 -5.48
N ALA A 273 20.65 -4.26 -6.81
CA ALA A 273 21.92 -4.30 -7.54
C ALA A 273 22.72 -3.00 -7.39
N ALA A 274 22.06 -1.84 -7.35
CA ALA A 274 22.70 -0.55 -7.13
C ALA A 274 23.28 -0.43 -5.70
N LEU A 275 22.53 -0.86 -4.69
CA LEU A 275 23.02 -0.89 -3.31
C LEU A 275 24.23 -1.82 -3.14
N ALA A 276 24.23 -2.97 -3.82
CA ALA A 276 25.36 -3.89 -3.79
C ALA A 276 26.64 -3.28 -4.39
N LYS A 277 26.50 -2.35 -5.34
CA LYS A 277 27.61 -1.59 -5.94
C LYS A 277 28.00 -0.33 -5.17
N GLY A 278 27.16 0.11 -4.22
CA GLY A 278 27.32 1.38 -3.52
C GLY A 278 26.85 2.60 -4.32
N ASP A 279 26.07 2.38 -5.38
CA ASP A 279 25.51 3.45 -6.21
C ASP A 279 24.38 4.17 -5.46
N ALA A 280 24.40 5.50 -5.47
CA ALA A 280 23.37 6.32 -4.81
C ALA A 280 22.05 6.35 -5.60
N GLU A 281 22.12 6.15 -6.92
CA GLU A 281 21.00 6.17 -7.85
C GLU A 281 21.13 5.01 -8.84
N PHE A 282 19.99 4.60 -9.41
CA PHE A 282 19.94 3.58 -10.45
C PHE A 282 18.97 3.96 -11.53
N THR A 283 19.19 3.40 -12.72
CA THR A 283 18.28 3.51 -13.87
C THR A 283 17.95 2.12 -14.37
N VAL A 284 16.66 1.85 -14.58
CA VAL A 284 16.15 0.60 -15.14
C VAL A 284 15.19 0.91 -16.29
N THR A 285 15.17 0.08 -17.33
CA THR A 285 14.20 0.24 -18.42
C THR A 285 12.90 -0.46 -18.04
N LEU A 286 11.82 0.32 -17.90
CA LEU A 286 10.47 -0.15 -17.62
C LEU A 286 9.56 0.27 -18.77
N GLU A 287 8.85 -0.69 -19.37
CA GLU A 287 7.96 -0.43 -20.52
C GLU A 287 8.66 0.31 -21.68
N GLY A 288 9.94 -0.02 -21.93
CA GLY A 288 10.75 0.62 -22.97
C GLY A 288 11.23 2.04 -22.64
N LYS A 289 10.96 2.55 -21.43
CA LYS A 289 11.36 3.90 -20.98
C LYS A 289 12.35 3.80 -19.81
N PRO A 290 13.31 4.74 -19.69
CA PRO A 290 14.17 4.79 -18.52
C PRO A 290 13.39 5.25 -17.27
N PHE A 291 13.60 4.55 -16.16
CA PHE A 291 13.11 4.92 -14.84
C PHE A 291 14.29 5.09 -13.90
N THR A 292 14.46 6.29 -13.34
CA THR A 292 15.59 6.63 -12.46
C THR A 292 15.11 6.95 -11.05
N GLN A 293 15.83 6.42 -10.05
CA GLN A 293 15.52 6.66 -8.64
C GLN A 293 16.78 6.55 -7.77
N GLN A 294 16.76 7.24 -6.63
CA GLN A 294 17.68 6.96 -5.53
C GLN A 294 17.51 5.52 -5.01
N ALA A 295 18.64 4.86 -4.77
CA ALA A 295 18.69 3.53 -4.21
C ALA A 295 18.32 3.55 -2.71
N GLN A 296 17.44 2.66 -2.27
CA GLN A 296 16.91 2.63 -0.91
C GLN A 296 17.00 1.25 -0.29
N LYS A 297 17.59 1.19 0.91
CA LYS A 297 17.78 -0.04 1.69
C LYS A 297 16.48 -0.75 2.04
N TYR A 298 15.38 0.00 2.18
CA TYR A 298 14.09 -0.58 2.52
C TYR A 298 13.54 -1.46 1.38
N HIS A 299 13.57 -0.97 0.14
CA HIS A 299 13.12 -1.72 -1.04
C HIS A 299 13.89 -3.04 -1.23
N ALA A 300 15.20 -3.07 -0.94
CA ALA A 300 15.97 -4.32 -0.99
C ALA A 300 15.59 -5.30 0.15
N ARG A 301 15.22 -4.80 1.34
CA ARG A 301 14.70 -5.65 2.42
C ARG A 301 13.33 -6.22 2.09
N SER A 302 12.46 -5.41 1.50
CA SER A 302 11.16 -5.83 0.97
C SER A 302 11.31 -6.94 -0.07
N LEU A 303 12.21 -6.78 -1.05
CA LEU A 303 12.49 -7.81 -2.05
C LEU A 303 12.98 -9.12 -1.43
N ALA A 304 13.90 -9.04 -0.47
CA ALA A 304 14.39 -10.21 0.24
C ALA A 304 13.28 -10.94 1.01
N GLU A 305 12.33 -10.20 1.59
CA GLU A 305 11.22 -10.79 2.33
C GLU A 305 10.24 -11.51 1.40
N ILE A 306 9.87 -10.94 0.26
CA ILE A 306 8.97 -11.63 -0.69
C ILE A 306 9.66 -12.83 -1.35
N ARG A 307 10.98 -12.77 -1.61
CA ARG A 307 11.79 -13.93 -2.05
C ARG A 307 11.82 -15.04 -0.99
N ARG A 308 11.91 -14.68 0.30
CA ARG A 308 11.82 -15.65 1.41
C ARG A 308 10.45 -16.33 1.44
N LYS A 309 9.35 -15.56 1.28
CA LYS A 309 7.99 -16.10 1.17
C LYS A 309 7.83 -17.02 -0.06
N TYR A 310 8.45 -16.65 -1.19
CA TYR A 310 8.46 -17.49 -2.40
C TYR A 310 9.20 -18.80 -2.17
N ALA A 311 10.39 -18.77 -1.57
CA ALA A 311 11.17 -19.97 -1.30
C ALA A 311 10.42 -21.00 -0.43
N ALA A 312 9.51 -20.53 0.43
CA ALA A 312 8.63 -21.39 1.24
C ALA A 312 7.41 -21.93 0.47
N ALA A 313 7.00 -21.28 -0.62
CA ALA A 313 5.81 -21.62 -1.41
C ALA A 313 6.13 -22.25 -2.79
N LYS A 314 7.39 -22.22 -3.24
CA LYS A 314 7.81 -22.57 -4.61
C LYS A 314 7.37 -23.95 -5.10
N ASP A 315 7.19 -24.91 -4.19
CA ASP A 315 6.81 -26.29 -4.51
C ASP A 315 5.28 -26.50 -4.48
N VAL A 316 4.49 -25.44 -4.26
CA VAL A 316 3.02 -25.49 -4.30
C VAL A 316 2.54 -25.71 -5.75
N PRO A 317 1.61 -26.67 -5.99
CA PRO A 317 1.07 -26.92 -7.32
C PRO A 317 0.47 -25.67 -7.99
N GLY A 318 0.77 -25.48 -9.28
CA GLY A 318 0.25 -24.37 -10.10
C GLY A 318 0.96 -23.03 -9.91
N LEU A 319 1.64 -22.81 -8.78
CA LEU A 319 2.31 -21.53 -8.52
C LEU A 319 3.47 -21.27 -9.49
N ASP A 320 4.22 -22.30 -9.83
CA ASP A 320 5.36 -22.17 -10.75
C ASP A 320 4.93 -21.72 -12.16
N GLU A 321 3.82 -22.27 -12.65
CA GLU A 321 3.25 -21.99 -13.96
C GLU A 321 2.84 -20.53 -14.07
N ILE A 322 1.98 -20.05 -13.15
CA ILE A 322 1.50 -18.66 -13.18
C ILE A 322 2.64 -17.65 -13.03
N LEU A 323 3.64 -17.91 -12.18
CA LEU A 323 4.77 -17.00 -11.99
C LEU A 323 5.69 -16.99 -13.20
N THR A 324 5.78 -18.10 -13.94
CA THR A 324 6.55 -18.20 -15.18
C THR A 324 5.84 -17.42 -16.29
N GLU A 325 4.54 -17.65 -16.48
CA GLU A 325 3.74 -17.01 -17.53
C GLU A 325 3.65 -15.49 -17.35
N THR A 326 3.53 -15.02 -16.10
CA THR A 326 3.48 -13.58 -15.77
C THR A 326 4.87 -12.94 -15.68
N GLY A 327 5.95 -13.69 -15.94
CA GLY A 327 7.33 -13.18 -15.90
C GLY A 327 7.85 -12.80 -14.51
N CYS A 328 7.14 -13.16 -13.44
CA CYS A 328 7.52 -12.87 -12.05
C CYS A 328 8.66 -13.79 -11.56
N LYS A 329 8.63 -15.07 -11.93
CA LYS A 329 9.50 -16.13 -11.38
C LYS A 329 10.98 -15.77 -11.39
N ARG A 330 11.49 -15.30 -12.54
CA ARG A 330 12.93 -14.97 -12.74
C ARG A 330 13.48 -13.96 -11.73
N TRP A 331 12.62 -13.13 -11.12
CA TRP A 331 13.02 -12.13 -10.13
C TRP A 331 12.93 -12.64 -8.70
N LEU A 332 12.11 -13.66 -8.46
CA LEU A 332 11.88 -14.28 -7.16
C LEU A 332 12.90 -15.37 -6.82
N GLU A 333 13.56 -15.95 -7.83
CA GLU A 333 14.62 -16.96 -7.67
C GLU A 333 15.99 -16.38 -7.28
N GLY A 334 16.13 -15.05 -7.30
CA GLY A 334 17.41 -14.33 -7.16
C GLY A 334 17.93 -14.11 -5.75
#